data_AF-A0A3D2EYT3-F1
#
_entry.id   AF-A0A3D2EYT3-F1
#
_cell.length_a   1.000
_cell.length_b   1.000
_cell.length_c   1.000
_cell.angle_alpha   90.00
_cell.angle_beta   90.00
_cell.angle_gamma   90.00
#
_symmetry.space_group_name_H-M   'P 1'
#
loop_
_entity.id
_entity.type
_entity.pdbx_description
1 polymer ?
#
loop_
_entity_poly.entity_id
_entity_poly.type
_entity_poly.pdbx_seq_one_letter_code
_entity_poly.pdbx_strand_id
1 'polypeptide(L)' 'MATGTIKKLLNGFGFISREGSDDIFFHSADLVDVAFDALQEGDEVEFEEGSGDKGPKAEQVKKV' A
#
# COMPACT_ATOMS: atom_id res chain seq x y z
N MET A 1 -10.24 0.58 8.15
CA MET A 1 -9.38 1.25 7.16
C MET A 1 -8.28 1.97 7.90
N ALA A 2 -7.05 1.84 7.41
CA ALA A 2 -5.84 2.47 7.93
C ALA A 2 -5.28 3.40 6.85
N THR A 3 -4.55 4.42 7.26
CA THR A 3 -3.87 5.34 6.35
C THR A 3 -2.37 5.20 6.48
N GLY A 4 -1.66 5.57 5.42
CA GLY A 4 -0.21 5.58 5.41
C GLY A 4 0.33 6.28 4.17
N THR A 5 1.65 6.25 4.03
CA THR A 5 2.34 6.91 2.93
C THR A 5 3.12 5.90 2.11
N ILE A 6 3.06 5.99 0.79
CA ILE A 6 3.89 5.15 -0.10
C ILE A 6 5.36 5.42 0.20
N LYS A 7 6.03 4.44 0.80
CA LYS A 7 7.45 4.52 1.15
C LYS A 7 8.35 4.14 -0.01
N LYS A 8 7.93 3.11 -0.77
CA LYS A 8 8.72 2.56 -1.86
C LYS A 8 7.83 1.90 -2.90
N LEU A 9 8.13 2.15 -4.18
CA LEU A 9 7.53 1.46 -5.31
C LEU A 9 8.58 0.61 -6.03
N LEU A 10 8.21 -0.63 -6.34
CA LEU A 10 8.99 -1.61 -7.09
C LEU A 10 8.12 -2.15 -8.23
N ASN A 11 8.66 -3.02 -9.08
CA ASN A 11 7.90 -3.52 -10.24
C ASN A 11 6.69 -4.37 -9.80
N GLY A 12 5.50 -3.76 -9.82
CA GLY A 12 4.21 -4.40 -9.52
C GLY A 12 3.85 -4.50 -8.03
N PHE A 13 4.63 -3.91 -7.13
CA PHE A 13 4.36 -3.93 -5.69
C PHE A 13 5.07 -2.78 -4.97
N GLY A 14 4.71 -2.55 -3.72
CA GLY A 14 5.36 -1.51 -2.91
C GLY A 14 5.19 -1.72 -1.41
N PHE A 15 5.62 -0.71 -0.67
CA PHE A 15 5.51 -0.66 0.79
C PHE A 15 4.89 0.66 1.22
N ILE A 16 3.96 0.57 2.16
CA ILE A 16 3.29 1.71 2.79
C ILE A 16 3.86 1.86 4.21
N SER A 17 4.37 3.05 4.52
CA SER A 17 4.78 3.38 5.88
C SER A 17 3.57 3.80 6.70
N ARG A 18 3.56 3.38 7.97
CA ARG A 18 2.50 3.61 8.94
C ARG A 18 3.10 4.21 10.20
N GLU A 19 2.42 5.18 10.81
CA GLU A 19 2.90 5.71 12.09
C GLU A 19 2.86 4.63 13.19
N GLY A 20 4.00 4.45 13.89
CA GLY A 20 4.09 3.56 15.04
C GLY A 20 3.97 2.05 14.73
N SER A 21 4.07 1.64 13.47
CA SER A 21 4.02 0.25 13.02
C SER A 21 5.09 -0.05 11.98
N ASP A 22 5.34 -1.33 11.73
CA ASP A 22 6.17 -1.76 10.61
C ASP A 22 5.52 -1.38 9.26
N ASP A 23 6.37 -1.22 8.23
CA ASP A 23 5.88 -0.99 6.87
C ASP A 23 5.05 -2.18 6.39
N ILE A 24 3.95 -1.91 5.71
CA ILE A 24 3.07 -2.94 5.17
C ILE A 24 3.25 -3.09 3.66
N PHE A 25 3.31 -4.33 3.20
CA PHE A 25 3.44 -4.67 1.78
C PHE A 25 2.11 -4.53 1.05
N PHE A 26 2.12 -4.12 -0.23
CA PHE A 26 0.95 -4.22 -1.12
C PHE A 26 1.36 -4.65 -2.53
N HIS A 27 0.48 -5.35 -3.25
CA HIS A 27 0.64 -5.66 -4.66
C HIS A 27 -0.20 -4.72 -5.54
N SER A 28 0.18 -4.52 -6.80
CA SER A 28 -0.62 -3.72 -7.75
C SER A 28 -2.04 -4.25 -7.99
N ALA A 29 -2.27 -5.53 -7.66
CA ALA A 29 -3.57 -6.19 -7.76
C ALA A 29 -4.52 -5.82 -6.60
N ASP A 30 -3.97 -5.28 -5.52
CA ASP A 30 -4.72 -4.82 -4.35
C ASP A 30 -5.15 -3.35 -4.48
N LEU A 31 -4.77 -2.67 -5.57
CA LEU A 31 -5.14 -1.27 -5.85
C LEU A 31 -6.59 -1.14 -6.29
N VAL A 32 -7.24 -0.07 -5.85
CA VAL A 32 -8.63 0.26 -6.16
C VAL A 32 -8.71 1.70 -6.63
N ASP A 33 -9.39 1.92 -7.75
CA ASP A 33 -9.61 3.24 -8.37
C ASP A 33 -8.31 4.02 -8.70
N VAL A 34 -7.16 3.37 -8.65
CA VAL A 34 -5.85 3.93 -8.99
C VAL A 34 -5.00 2.92 -9.73
N ALA A 35 -4.30 3.36 -10.79
CA ALA A 35 -3.32 2.54 -11.48
C ALA A 35 -1.96 2.60 -10.75
N PHE A 36 -1.20 1.50 -10.74
CA PHE A 36 0.11 1.46 -10.07
C PHE A 36 1.07 2.53 -10.58
N ASP A 37 1.07 2.79 -11.89
CA ASP A 37 1.92 3.80 -12.53
C ASP A 37 1.55 5.25 -12.17
N ALA A 38 0.39 5.47 -11.54
CA ALA A 38 -0.06 6.78 -11.07
C ALA A 38 0.36 7.07 -9.60
N LEU A 39 0.91 6.07 -8.90
CA LEU A 39 1.42 6.22 -7.54
C LEU A 39 2.85 6.76 -7.54
N GLN A 40 3.16 7.53 -6.50
CA GLN A 40 4.49 8.09 -6.25
C GLN A 40 4.90 7.86 -4.80
N GLU A 41 6.21 7.74 -4.55
CA GLU A 41 6.74 7.76 -3.19
C GLU A 41 6.39 9.09 -2.52
N GLY A 42 5.83 9.02 -1.30
CA GLY A 42 5.28 10.17 -0.58
C GLY A 42 3.77 10.36 -0.74
N ASP A 43 3.09 9.62 -1.64
CA ASP A 43 1.64 9.68 -1.75
C ASP A 43 0.95 9.14 -0.50
N GLU A 44 -0.07 9.84 -0.02
CA GLU A 44 -0.96 9.35 1.02
C GLU A 44 -1.97 8.36 0.44
N VAL A 45 -2.16 7.24 1.14
CA VAL A 45 -3.06 6.17 0.73
C VAL A 45 -3.88 5.68 1.91
N GLU A 46 -5.08 5.22 1.61
CA GLU A 46 -5.94 4.49 2.52
C GLU A 46 -6.02 3.02 2.08
N PHE A 47 -6.02 2.11 3.05
CA PHE A 47 -6.00 0.67 2.80
C PHE A 47 -6.66 -0.11 3.94
N GLU A 48 -6.87 -1.41 3.73
CA GLU A 48 -7.30 -2.36 4.73
C GLU A 48 -6.17 -3.35 5.05
N GLU A 49 -5.97 -3.66 6.33
CA GLU A 49 -4.98 -4.66 6.73
C GLU A 49 -5.55 -6.07 6.49
N GLY A 50 -4.92 -6.79 5.58
CA GLY A 50 -5.20 -8.20 5.27
C GLY A 50 -4.03 -9.11 5.62
N SER A 51 -4.19 -10.40 5.29
CA SER A 51 -3.15 -11.42 5.49
C SER A 51 -2.77 -12.04 4.14
N GLY A 52 -1.47 -12.07 3.83
CA GLY A 52 -0.92 -12.75 2.66
C GLY A 52 0.00 -13.90 3.06
N ASP A 53 0.49 -14.66 2.08
CA ASP A 53 1.36 -15.83 2.30
C ASP A 53 2.67 -15.53 3.03
N LYS A 54 3.09 -14.26 3.04
CA LYS A 54 4.34 -13.77 3.64
C LYS A 54 4.13 -12.86 4.86
N GLY A 55 2.91 -12.82 5.40
CA GLY A 55 2.55 -11.96 6.53
C GLY A 55 1.52 -10.89 6.17
N PRO A 56 1.36 -9.86 7.02
CA PRO A 56 0.40 -8.78 6.80
C PRO A 56 0.62 -8.09 5.45
N LYS A 57 -0.47 -7.81 4.74
CA LYS A 57 -0.46 -7.00 3.50
C LYS A 57 -1.59 -5.98 3.52
N ALA A 58 -1.43 -4.91 2.77
CA ALA A 58 -2.47 -3.92 2.53
C ALA A 58 -3.33 -4.36 1.33
N GLU A 59 -4.64 -4.34 1.54
CA GLU A 59 -5.68 -4.62 0.55
C GLU A 59 -6.52 -3.36 0.32
N GLN A 60 -7.30 -3.33 -0.77
CA GLN A 60 -8.21 -2.20 -1.08
C GLN A 60 -7.48 -0.84 -1.08
N VAL A 61 -6.26 -0.80 -1.59
CA VAL A 61 -5.37 0.36 -1.51
C VAL A 61 -5.84 1.43 -2.50
N LYS A 62 -6.12 2.63 -2.01
CA LYS A 62 -6.57 3.77 -2.81
C LYS A 62 -5.78 5.02 -2.43
N LYS A 63 -5.53 5.88 -3.42
CA LYS A 63 -4.90 7.19 -3.20
C LYS A 63 -5.90 8.16 -2.56
N VAL A 64 -5.44 8.92 -1.56
CA VAL A 64 -6.22 9.97 -0.88
C VAL A 64 -6.18 11.27 -1.68
#